data_AF-X6MHL0-F1
#
_entry.id   AF-X6MHL0-F1
#
_cell.length_a   1.000
_cell.length_b   1.000
_cell.length_c   1.000
_cell.angle_alpha   90.00
_cell.angle_beta   90.00
_cell.angle_gamma   90.00
#
_symmetry.space_group_name_H-M   'P 1'
#
loop_
_entity.id
_entity.type
_entity.pdbx_description
1 polymer ?
#
loop_
_entity_poly.entity_id
_entity_poly.type
_entity_poly.pdbx_seq_one_letter_code
_entity_poly.pdbx_strand_id
1 'polypeptide(L)'
;MGTQFTVKIAHTVSKMMKIQQAFTSSYHPQTNGMIERFHRYLKEQLVTICVDRDLDFTYCSDWPIFLPAIVTSYNITPNKMLKLSPHELVYGQKFNLTAYVKLNLPKEKFC
;
A
#
# COMPACT_ATOMS: atom_id res chain seq x y z
N MET A 1 11.00 9.38 15.23
CA MET A 1 10.88 7.92 15.04
C MET A 1 10.08 7.33 16.18
N GLY A 2 9.25 6.31 15.91
CA GLY A 2 8.50 5.60 16.96
C GLY A 2 9.39 4.62 17.73
N THR A 3 9.15 4.48 19.04
CA THR A 3 9.91 3.61 19.95
C THR A 3 9.84 2.12 19.58
N GLN A 4 8.78 1.72 18.89
CA GLN A 4 8.57 0.34 18.41
C GLN A 4 9.65 -0.12 17.40
N PHE A 5 10.33 0.80 16.71
CA PHE A 5 11.36 0.46 15.73
C PHE A 5 12.78 0.50 16.30
N THR A 6 12.96 1.05 17.52
CA THR A 6 14.27 1.21 18.18
C THR A 6 14.45 0.28 19.39
N VAL A 7 13.40 -0.47 19.76
CA VAL A 7 13.46 -1.44 20.85
C VAL A 7 14.48 -2.56 20.54
N LYS A 8 15.10 -3.10 21.60
CA LYS A 8 16.11 -4.17 21.50
C LYS A 8 15.65 -5.35 20.66
N ILE A 9 14.38 -5.74 20.75
CA ILE A 9 13.84 -6.85 19.96
C ILE A 9 13.87 -6.57 18.46
N ALA A 10 13.54 -5.35 18.02
CA ALA A 10 13.58 -4.95 16.61
C ALA A 10 15.01 -4.97 16.07
N HIS A 11 15.98 -4.54 16.89
CA HIS A 11 17.40 -4.59 16.55
C HIS A 11 17.92 -6.02 16.43
N THR A 12 17.58 -6.90 17.39
CA THR A 12 17.98 -8.31 17.36
C THR A 12 17.43 -9.02 16.13
N VAL A 13 16.14 -8.84 15.81
CA VAL A 13 15.51 -9.42 14.61
C VAL A 13 16.19 -8.90 13.34
N SER A 14 16.44 -7.60 13.25
CA SER A 14 17.10 -7.01 12.08
C SER A 14 18.52 -7.58 11.88
N LYS A 15 19.27 -7.77 12.98
CA LYS A 15 20.61 -8.37 12.94
C LYS A 15 20.58 -9.82 12.48
N MET A 16 19.61 -10.62 12.97
CA MET A 16 19.44 -12.02 12.54
C MET A 16 19.10 -12.12 11.05
N MET A 17 18.26 -11.21 10.55
CA MET A 17 17.85 -11.16 9.15
C MET A 17 18.88 -10.46 8.23
N LYS A 18 20.02 -10.02 8.77
CA LYS A 18 21.06 -9.23 8.06
C LYS A 18 20.49 -7.95 7.40
N ILE A 19 19.47 -7.35 8.02
CA ILE A 19 18.84 -6.12 7.55
C ILE A 19 19.58 -4.93 8.15
N GLN A 20 20.07 -4.03 7.29
CA GLN A 20 20.60 -2.74 7.72
C GLN A 20 19.44 -1.78 7.99
N GLN A 21 19.23 -1.41 9.25
CA GLN A 21 18.21 -0.43 9.62
C GLN A 21 18.68 0.96 9.22
N ALA A 22 17.98 1.59 8.27
CA ALA A 22 18.15 2.99 7.94
C ALA A 22 17.09 3.82 8.71
N PHE A 23 17.54 4.68 9.62
CA PHE A 23 16.66 5.57 10.35
C PHE A 23 16.71 6.96 9.71
N THR A 24 15.55 7.51 9.36
CA THR A 24 15.44 8.92 8.99
C THR A 24 15.75 9.81 10.20
N SER A 25 16.50 10.90 9.99
CA SER A 25 16.64 11.93 11.02
C SER A 25 15.28 12.58 11.28
N SER A 26 15.08 13.10 12.51
CA SER A 26 13.89 13.90 12.81
C SER A 26 13.78 15.07 11.81
N TYR A 27 12.58 15.29 11.26
CA TYR A 27 12.27 16.34 10.27
C TYR A 27 12.87 16.17 8.85
N HIS A 28 13.05 14.94 8.35
CA HIS A 28 13.26 14.69 6.90
C HIS A 28 12.00 14.10 6.22
N PRO A 29 10.98 14.93 5.89
CA PRO A 29 9.75 14.46 5.24
C PRO A 29 9.99 13.91 3.81
N GLN A 30 11.10 14.30 3.16
CA GLN A 30 11.46 13.83 1.82
C GLN A 30 11.71 12.31 1.78
N THR A 31 12.23 11.73 2.86
CA THR A 31 12.51 10.28 2.93
C THR A 31 11.23 9.46 3.12
N ASN A 32 10.20 10.03 3.75
CA ASN A 32 8.93 9.33 4.03
C ASN A 32 7.81 9.69 3.04
N GLY A 33 8.02 10.62 2.11
CA GLY A 33 6.96 11.12 1.23
C GLY A 33 6.27 10.03 0.39
N MET A 34 6.98 8.97 0.00
CA MET A 34 6.36 7.84 -0.72
C MET A 34 5.40 7.04 0.16
N ILE A 35 5.81 6.76 1.41
CA ILE A 35 4.99 6.08 2.39
C ILE A 35 3.79 6.94 2.77
N GLU A 36 3.98 8.24 2.96
CA GLU A 36 2.90 9.17 3.29
C GLU A 36 1.83 9.26 2.18
N ARG A 37 2.26 9.24 0.90
CA ARG A 37 1.33 9.17 -0.25
C ARG A 37 0.53 7.88 -0.25
N PHE A 38 1.19 6.75 0.00
CA PHE A 38 0.51 5.46 0.12
C PHE A 38 -0.47 5.44 1.30
N HIS A 39 -0.07 5.95 2.47
CA HIS A 39 -0.95 6.05 3.64
C HIS A 39 -2.18 6.94 3.39
N ARG A 40 -2.02 8.04 2.64
CA ARG A 40 -3.15 8.89 2.24
C ARG A 40 -4.14 8.10 1.39
N TYR A 41 -3.65 7.44 0.33
CA TYR A 41 -4.47 6.60 -0.52
C TYR A 41 -5.19 5.50 0.27
N LEU A 42 -4.46 4.79 1.13
CA LEU A 42 -5.01 3.71 1.95
C LEU A 42 -6.15 4.22 2.85
N LYS A 43 -5.96 5.36 3.52
CA LYS A 43 -6.99 5.97 4.36
C LYS A 43 -8.22 6.38 3.56
N GLU A 44 -8.02 7.03 2.41
CA GLU A 44 -9.12 7.46 1.54
C GLU A 44 -9.96 6.25 1.10
N GLN A 45 -9.33 5.18 0.63
CA GLN A 45 -10.04 3.96 0.21
C GLN A 45 -10.75 3.25 1.35
N LEU A 46 -10.12 3.17 2.53
CA LEU A 46 -10.74 2.59 3.71
C LEU A 46 -12.00 3.37 4.13
N VAL A 47 -11.91 4.70 4.16
CA VAL A 47 -13.07 5.56 4.49
C VAL A 47 -14.19 5.37 3.46
N THR A 48 -13.87 5.33 2.16
CA THR A 48 -14.85 5.09 1.11
C THR A 48 -15.58 3.76 1.31
N ILE A 49 -14.84 2.67 1.52
CA ILE A 49 -15.44 1.34 1.72
C ILE A 49 -16.28 1.29 2.99
N CYS A 50 -15.81 1.90 4.09
CA CYS A 50 -16.56 1.94 5.33
C CYS A 50 -17.90 2.69 5.17
N VAL A 51 -17.92 3.81 4.44
CA VAL A 51 -19.16 4.55 4.16
C VAL A 51 -20.08 3.77 3.21
N ASP A 52 -19.53 3.18 2.15
CA ASP A 52 -20.32 2.46 1.13
C ASP A 52 -20.94 1.15 1.65
N ARG A 53 -20.32 0.54 2.66
CA ARG A 53 -20.71 -0.77 3.22
C ARG A 53 -21.26 -0.69 4.63
N ASP A 54 -21.42 0.52 5.18
CA ASP A 54 -21.85 0.76 6.57
C ASP A 54 -21.00 -0.03 7.59
N LEU A 55 -19.68 0.01 7.41
CA LEU A 55 -18.71 -0.65 8.29
C LEU A 55 -18.08 0.36 9.25
N ASP A 56 -17.80 -0.07 10.47
CA ASP A 56 -17.04 0.72 11.44
C ASP A 56 -15.56 0.27 11.53
N PHE A 57 -14.76 0.96 12.34
CA PHE A 57 -13.38 0.57 12.65
C PHE A 57 -13.25 -0.08 14.04
N THR A 58 -14.32 -0.72 14.54
CA THR A 58 -14.35 -1.32 15.87
C THR A 58 -14.04 -2.83 15.82
N TYR A 59 -14.11 -3.47 16.99
CA TYR A 59 -13.83 -4.88 17.15
C TYR A 59 -14.94 -5.71 16.47
N CYS A 60 -14.56 -6.68 15.63
CA CYS A 60 -15.44 -7.50 14.76
C CYS A 60 -15.94 -6.85 13.46
N SER A 61 -15.38 -5.72 13.01
CA SER A 61 -15.71 -5.20 11.68
C SER A 61 -14.96 -5.91 10.55
N ASP A 62 -15.66 -6.11 9.44
CA ASP A 62 -15.19 -6.81 8.24
C ASP A 62 -14.33 -5.94 7.31
N TRP A 63 -14.03 -4.68 7.69
CA TRP A 63 -13.18 -3.81 6.90
C TRP A 63 -11.81 -4.43 6.50
N PRO A 64 -11.15 -5.30 7.32
CA PRO A 64 -9.88 -5.90 6.92
C PRO A 64 -9.97 -6.81 5.69
N ILE A 65 -11.15 -7.36 5.40
CA ILE A 65 -11.39 -8.22 4.22
C ILE A 65 -11.12 -7.46 2.92
N PHE A 66 -11.25 -6.13 2.94
CA PHE A 66 -11.04 -5.28 1.77
C PHE A 66 -9.59 -4.82 1.59
N LEU A 67 -8.71 -5.01 2.59
CA LEU A 67 -7.31 -4.61 2.50
C LEU A 67 -6.58 -5.20 1.29
N PRO A 68 -6.70 -6.52 0.98
CA PRO A 68 -6.04 -7.08 -0.19
C PRO A 68 -6.50 -6.42 -1.50
N ALA A 69 -7.78 -6.06 -1.61
CA ALA A 69 -8.32 -5.39 -2.79
C ALA A 69 -7.75 -3.97 -2.93
N ILE A 70 -7.73 -3.19 -1.84
CA ILE A 70 -7.17 -1.82 -1.82
C ILE A 70 -5.67 -1.81 -2.13
N VAL A 71 -4.91 -2.74 -1.55
CA VAL A 71 -3.46 -2.84 -1.81
C VAL A 71 -3.21 -3.29 -3.24
N THR A 72 -4.02 -4.21 -3.76
CA THR A 72 -3.92 -4.66 -5.15
C THR A 72 -4.22 -3.52 -6.11
N SER A 73 -5.29 -2.75 -5.90
CA SER A 73 -5.60 -1.59 -6.75
C SER A 73 -4.44 -0.60 -6.80
N TYR A 74 -3.84 -0.27 -5.64
CA TYR A 74 -2.65 0.58 -5.62
C TYR A 74 -1.47 0.00 -6.43
N ASN A 75 -1.20 -1.29 -6.26
CA ASN A 75 -0.05 -1.95 -6.88
C ASN A 75 -0.18 -2.12 -8.40
N ILE A 76 -1.41 -2.11 -8.94
CA ILE A 76 -1.65 -2.28 -10.38
C ILE A 76 -1.92 -0.94 -11.09
N THR A 77 -2.21 0.13 -10.35
CA THR A 77 -2.41 1.46 -10.93
C THR A 77 -1.07 2.07 -11.36
N PRO A 78 -0.91 2.44 -12.65
CA PRO A 78 0.30 3.09 -13.12
C PRO A 78 0.48 4.48 -12.51
N ASN A 79 1.71 4.80 -12.11
CA ASN A 79 2.04 6.15 -11.66
C ASN A 79 1.93 7.16 -12.82
N LYS A 80 1.36 8.34 -12.58
CA LYS A 80 1.15 9.37 -13.62
C LYS A 80 2.44 9.81 -14.32
N MET A 81 3.57 9.82 -13.61
CA MET A 81 4.89 10.25 -14.10
C MET A 81 5.62 9.13 -14.83
N LEU A 82 5.73 7.95 -14.21
CA LEU A 82 6.49 6.82 -14.76
C LEU A 82 5.70 5.97 -15.76
N LYS A 83 4.36 6.13 -15.80
CA LYS A 83 3.43 5.30 -16.58
C LYS A 83 3.56 3.79 -16.33
N LEU A 84 4.22 3.42 -15.23
CA LEU A 84 4.41 2.06 -14.75
C LEU A 84 3.78 1.90 -13.38
N SER A 85 3.19 0.74 -13.13
CA SER A 85 2.65 0.33 -11.84
C SER A 85 3.72 -0.29 -10.94
N PRO A 86 3.57 -0.23 -9.61
CA PRO A 86 4.47 -0.93 -8.68
C PRO A 86 4.64 -2.42 -9.02
N HIS A 87 3.57 -3.10 -9.46
CA HIS A 87 3.64 -4.49 -9.90
C HIS A 87 4.58 -4.67 -11.10
N GLU A 88 4.46 -3.83 -12.12
CA GLU A 88 5.35 -3.86 -13.28
C GLU A 88 6.81 -3.61 -12.89
N LEU A 89 7.06 -2.71 -11.93
CA LEU A 89 8.41 -2.40 -11.46
C LEU A 89 9.06 -3.58 -10.70
N VAL A 90 8.28 -4.35 -9.95
CA VAL A 90 8.79 -5.48 -9.17
C VAL A 90 8.92 -6.75 -10.00
N TYR A 91 7.93 -7.06 -10.83
CA TYR A 91 7.85 -8.34 -11.55
C TYR A 91 8.20 -8.23 -13.04
N GLY A 92 8.41 -7.03 -13.58
CA GLY A 92 8.70 -6.82 -15.00
C GLY A 92 7.53 -7.13 -15.93
N GLN A 93 6.34 -7.42 -15.40
CA GLN A 93 5.15 -7.78 -16.18
C GLN A 93 3.92 -6.98 -15.77
N LYS A 94 3.03 -6.76 -16.74
CA LYS A 94 1.71 -6.18 -16.49
C LYS A 94 0.87 -7.09 -15.62
N PHE A 95 0.20 -6.52 -14.63
CA PHE A 95 -0.75 -7.28 -13.83
C PHE A 95 -1.93 -7.72 -14.70
N ASN A 96 -2.20 -9.03 -14.74
CA ASN A 96 -3.35 -9.57 -15.43
C ASN A 96 -4.49 -9.77 -14.43
N LEU A 97 -5.39 -8.79 -14.34
CA LEU A 97 -6.60 -8.95 -13.55
C LEU A 97 -7.59 -9.80 -14.35
N THR A 98 -7.78 -11.04 -13.93
CA THR A 98 -8.72 -11.99 -14.56
C THR A 98 -10.14 -11.43 -14.72
N ALA A 99 -10.55 -10.50 -13.83
CA ALA A 99 -11.84 -9.82 -13.96
C ALA A 99 -11.95 -8.95 -15.24
N TYR A 100 -10.88 -8.24 -15.65
CA TYR A 100 -10.87 -7.48 -16.91
C TYR A 100 -10.97 -8.41 -18.12
N VAL A 101 -10.29 -9.56 -18.07
CA VAL A 101 -10.31 -10.55 -19.16
C VAL A 101 -11.70 -11.17 -19.33
N LYS A 102 -12.44 -11.39 -18.23
CA LYS A 102 -13.78 -11.98 -18.28
C LYS A 102 -14.89 -10.99 -18.61
N LEU A 103 -14.72 -9.70 -18.30
CA LEU A 103 -15.77 -8.68 -18.48
C LEU A 103 -15.58 -7.79 -19.73
N ASN A 104 -14.52 -7.97 -20.53
CA ASN A 104 -14.20 -7.13 -21.69
C ASN A 104 -14.26 -5.61 -21.40
N LEU A 105 -13.98 -5.21 -20.16
CA LEU A 105 -14.04 -3.80 -19.78
C LEU A 105 -12.86 -3.07 -20.42
N PRO A 106 -13.09 -1.90 -21.04
CA PRO A 106 -12.03 -1.13 -21.68
C PRO A 106 -10.96 -0.78 -20.64
N LYS A 107 -9.68 -0.95 -21.03
CA LYS A 107 -8.50 -0.68 -20.19
C LYS A 107 -8.34 0.80 -19.82
N GLU A 108 -9.23 1.66 -20.31
CA GLU A 108 -9.20 3.10 -20.15
C GLU A 108 -10.35 3.52 -19.24
N LYS A 109 -10.03 3.83 -17.97
CA LYS A 109 -10.67 4.86 -17.10
C LYS A 109 -10.45 4.59 -15.61
N PHE A 110 -9.19 4.49 -15.21
CA PHE A 110 -8.81 4.76 -13.82
C PHE A 110 -7.61 5.72 -13.85
N CYS A 111 -7.89 7.02 -14.01
CA CYS A 111 -6.93 8.12 -13.95
C CYS A 111 -7.53 9.29 -13.17
#